data_AF-A0A2H1L834-F1
#
_entry.id   AF-A0A2H1L834-F1
#
_cell.length_a   1.000
_cell.length_b   1.000
_cell.length_c   1.000
_cell.angle_alpha   90.00
_cell.angle_beta   90.00
_cell.angle_gamma   90.00
#
_symmetry.space_group_name_H-M   'P 1'
#
loop_
_entity.id
_entity.type
_entity.pdbx_description
1 polymer ?
#
loop_
_entity_poly.entity_id
_entity_poly.type
_entity_poly.pdbx_seq_one_letter_code
_entity_poly.pdbx_strand_id
1 'polypeptide(L)'
;MDGRRPESKKRRTARREFDRIDLELIKLLIDDPRRSQRALAKEVRLSPPAVAERITHLESSGAITGYSAQVDLAVLGYGLTVYADVSRELGPDHREQSLKLTEIDEVESVILTTGPHDLMLKINVKDRDHLNEVLFEKLIEGTVRIRQSNTRVSLAEFSNSDFREKILDRLIEDLNECDDE
;
A
#
# COMPACT_ATOMS: atom_id res chain seq x y z
N MET A 1 -11.74 -17.05 -27.53
CA MET A 1 -11.31 -17.31 -26.14
C MET A 1 -11.48 -16.02 -25.37
N ASP A 2 -12.38 -16.05 -24.41
CA ASP A 2 -12.96 -14.91 -23.68
C ASP A 2 -11.93 -14.25 -22.76
N GLY A 3 -11.33 -13.16 -23.23
CA GLY A 3 -10.40 -12.33 -22.46
C GLY A 3 -11.19 -11.35 -21.59
N ARG A 4 -11.68 -11.82 -20.44
CA ARG A 4 -12.23 -10.94 -19.40
C ARG A 4 -11.14 -9.99 -18.91
N ARG A 5 -11.22 -8.75 -19.36
CA ARG A 5 -10.50 -7.61 -18.81
C ARG A 5 -10.89 -7.46 -17.34
N PRO A 6 -9.98 -7.34 -16.37
CA PRO A 6 -10.35 -6.76 -15.10
C PRO A 6 -10.56 -5.27 -15.36
N GLU A 7 -11.82 -4.85 -15.42
CA GLU A 7 -12.21 -3.45 -15.48
C GLU A 7 -11.51 -2.67 -14.35
N SER A 8 -10.85 -1.59 -14.71
CA SER A 8 -10.41 -0.58 -13.76
C SER A 8 -11.67 -0.01 -13.09
N LYS A 9 -12.04 -0.55 -11.92
CA LYS A 9 -13.11 0.02 -11.09
C LYS A 9 -12.75 1.48 -10.83
N LYS A 10 -13.46 2.39 -11.52
CA LYS A 10 -13.52 3.81 -11.18
C LYS A 10 -13.78 3.88 -9.69
N ARG A 11 -12.79 4.31 -8.91
CA ARG A 11 -12.96 4.79 -7.53
C ARG A 11 -13.87 6.03 -7.60
N ARG A 12 -15.17 5.82 -7.78
CA ARG A 12 -16.18 6.85 -7.59
C ARG A 12 -16.09 7.20 -6.11
N THR A 13 -15.73 8.44 -5.84
CA THR A 13 -15.77 9.15 -4.55
C THR A 13 -16.32 8.28 -3.41
N ALA A 14 -15.44 7.79 -2.54
CA ALA A 14 -15.70 6.83 -1.44
C ALA A 14 -16.73 7.30 -0.38
N ARG A 15 -17.44 8.40 -0.60
CA ARG A 15 -18.34 9.02 0.38
C ARG A 15 -19.67 8.26 0.56
N ARG A 16 -19.91 7.15 -0.15
CA ARG A 16 -21.19 6.38 -0.06
C ARG A 16 -21.04 4.86 -0.11
N GLU A 17 -19.84 4.29 -0.08
CA GLU A 17 -19.68 2.82 -0.15
C GLU A 17 -19.57 2.15 1.23
N PHE A 18 -19.08 2.87 2.24
CA PHE A 18 -18.92 2.35 3.61
C PHE A 18 -19.70 3.22 4.59
N ASP A 19 -20.46 2.59 5.48
CA ASP A 19 -21.21 3.29 6.50
C ASP A 19 -20.33 3.58 7.75
N ARG A 20 -20.91 4.26 8.73
CA ARG A 20 -20.21 4.63 9.97
C ARG A 20 -19.64 3.42 10.70
N ILE A 21 -20.37 2.29 10.72
CA ILE A 21 -19.94 1.07 11.40
C ILE A 21 -18.75 0.45 10.66
N ASP A 22 -18.76 0.47 9.33
CA ASP A 22 -17.65 -0.01 8.53
C ASP A 22 -16.36 0.79 8.81
N LEU A 23 -16.45 2.12 8.90
CA LEU A 23 -15.31 2.98 9.24
C LEU A 23 -14.81 2.74 10.68
N GLU A 24 -15.72 2.57 11.64
CA GLU A 24 -15.37 2.20 13.01
C GLU A 24 -14.65 0.84 13.06
N LEU A 25 -15.13 -0.16 12.32
CA LEU A 25 -14.47 -1.47 12.23
C LEU A 25 -13.07 -1.36 11.63
N ILE A 26 -12.88 -0.59 10.56
CA ILE A 26 -11.56 -0.33 9.98
C ILE A 26 -10.65 0.32 11.03
N LYS A 27 -11.14 1.32 11.77
CA LYS A 27 -10.37 1.99 12.83
C LYS A 27 -9.90 1.00 13.90
N LEU A 28 -10.80 0.15 14.39
CA LEU A 28 -10.48 -0.84 15.42
C LEU A 28 -9.46 -1.89 14.94
N LEU A 29 -9.52 -2.27 13.66
CA LEU A 29 -8.61 -3.23 13.04
C LEU A 29 -7.23 -2.61 12.71
N ILE A 30 -7.15 -1.31 12.47
CA ILE A 30 -5.88 -0.59 12.35
C ILE A 30 -5.14 -0.57 13.69
N ASP A 31 -5.86 -0.30 14.78
CA ASP A 31 -5.30 -0.26 16.14
C ASP A 31 -4.82 -1.66 16.61
N ASP A 32 -5.67 -2.68 16.48
CA ASP A 32 -5.27 -4.07 16.73
C ASP A 32 -5.96 -5.04 15.76
N PRO A 33 -5.23 -5.51 14.73
CA PRO A 33 -5.78 -6.42 13.73
C PRO A 33 -6.08 -7.82 14.30
N ARG A 34 -5.64 -8.12 15.53
CA ARG A 34 -5.88 -9.42 16.19
C ARG A 34 -7.12 -9.41 17.09
N ARG A 35 -7.85 -8.28 17.18
CA ARG A 35 -9.08 -8.19 17.95
C ARG A 35 -10.06 -9.26 17.52
N SER A 36 -10.59 -10.00 18.50
CA SER A 36 -11.61 -11.02 18.22
C SER A 36 -12.90 -10.36 17.69
N GLN A 37 -13.62 -11.06 16.80
CA GLN A 37 -14.93 -10.59 16.32
C GLN A 37 -15.92 -10.31 17.45
N ARG A 38 -15.83 -11.04 18.58
CA ARG A 38 -16.67 -10.77 19.77
C ARG A 38 -16.35 -9.42 20.42
N ALA A 39 -15.08 -9.04 20.48
CA ALA A 39 -14.65 -7.75 21.01
C ALA A 39 -15.09 -6.62 20.08
N LEU A 40 -14.89 -6.78 18.77
CA LEU A 40 -15.35 -5.82 17.76
C LEU A 40 -16.87 -5.64 17.81
N ALA A 41 -17.63 -6.73 17.87
CA ALA A 41 -19.09 -6.73 17.98
C ALA A 41 -19.60 -5.97 19.21
N LYS A 42 -18.91 -6.10 20.35
CA LYS A 42 -19.25 -5.34 21.56
C LYS A 42 -19.04 -3.84 21.35
N GLU A 43 -17.96 -3.45 20.68
CA GLU A 43 -17.62 -2.05 20.44
C GLU A 43 -18.61 -1.37 19.49
N VAL A 44 -18.91 -2.01 18.36
CA VAL A 44 -19.82 -1.46 17.33
C VAL A 44 -21.30 -1.83 17.55
N ARG A 45 -21.63 -2.44 18.71
CA ARG A 45 -22.99 -2.83 19.11
C ARG A 45 -23.73 -3.70 18.09
N LEU A 46 -23.01 -4.64 17.48
CA LEU A 46 -23.57 -5.63 16.56
C LEU A 46 -23.45 -7.05 17.11
N SER A 47 -24.08 -8.01 16.43
CA SER A 47 -23.84 -9.42 16.70
C SER A 47 -22.50 -9.86 16.07
N PRO A 48 -21.79 -10.86 16.64
CA PRO A 48 -20.56 -11.36 16.03
C PRO A 48 -20.71 -11.83 14.56
N PRO A 49 -21.81 -12.49 14.15
CA PRO A 49 -22.04 -12.81 12.74
C PRO A 49 -22.16 -11.58 11.83
N ALA A 50 -22.83 -10.51 12.30
CA ALA A 50 -22.97 -9.28 11.53
C ALA A 50 -21.62 -8.57 11.34
N VAL A 51 -20.76 -8.57 12.36
CA VAL A 51 -19.38 -8.08 12.22
C VAL A 51 -18.57 -8.92 11.23
N ALA A 52 -18.69 -10.24 11.29
CA ALA A 52 -17.97 -11.13 10.37
C ALA A 52 -18.37 -10.87 8.91
N GLU A 53 -19.66 -10.64 8.63
CA GLU A 53 -20.16 -10.28 7.30
C GLU A 53 -19.58 -8.95 6.82
N ARG A 54 -19.57 -7.92 7.68
CA ARG A 54 -18.98 -6.61 7.35
C ARG A 54 -17.49 -6.68 7.08
N ILE A 55 -16.71 -7.41 7.89
CA ILE A 55 -15.27 -7.60 7.64
C ILE A 55 -15.07 -8.29 6.29
N THR A 56 -15.85 -9.32 5.98
CA THR A 56 -15.80 -10.02 4.69
C THR A 56 -16.12 -9.05 3.53
N HIS A 57 -17.08 -8.15 3.72
CA HIS A 57 -17.40 -7.12 2.74
C HIS A 57 -16.26 -6.11 2.55
N LEU A 58 -15.64 -5.64 3.64
CA LEU A 58 -14.49 -4.74 3.64
C LEU A 58 -13.28 -5.36 2.91
N GLU A 59 -13.03 -6.65 3.11
CA GLU A 59 -11.97 -7.39 2.43
C GLU A 59 -12.28 -7.58 0.93
N SER A 60 -13.49 -8.04 0.60
CA SER A 60 -13.89 -8.31 -0.79
C SER A 60 -14.08 -7.05 -1.64
N SER A 61 -14.41 -5.91 -1.04
CA SER A 61 -14.42 -4.60 -1.69
C SER A 61 -13.03 -4.01 -1.92
N GLY A 62 -12.01 -4.53 -1.22
CA GLY A 62 -10.63 -4.03 -1.26
C GLY A 62 -10.39 -2.82 -0.35
N ALA A 63 -11.31 -2.50 0.57
CA ALA A 63 -11.07 -1.52 1.62
C ALA A 63 -10.02 -2.02 2.63
N ILE A 64 -10.11 -3.30 2.99
CA ILE A 64 -9.04 -4.02 3.69
C ILE A 64 -8.25 -4.81 2.65
N THR A 65 -7.00 -4.44 2.46
CA THR A 65 -6.10 -5.07 1.47
C THR A 65 -5.22 -6.17 2.07
N GLY A 66 -5.18 -6.26 3.40
CA GLY A 66 -4.45 -7.29 4.12
C GLY A 66 -4.18 -6.88 5.56
N TYR A 67 -3.69 -7.85 6.33
CA TYR A 67 -3.24 -7.65 7.71
C TYR A 67 -1.75 -7.96 7.77
N SER A 68 -0.95 -7.01 8.22
CA SER A 68 0.51 -7.17 8.28
C SER A 68 1.05 -6.64 9.60
N ALA A 69 2.05 -7.33 10.13
CA ALA A 69 2.89 -6.77 11.17
C ALA A 69 3.86 -5.78 10.53
N GLN A 70 3.97 -4.59 11.11
CA GLN A 70 4.99 -3.63 10.74
C GLN A 70 6.28 -4.02 11.46
N VAL A 71 7.32 -4.34 10.70
CA VAL A 71 8.61 -4.82 11.22
C VAL A 71 9.70 -3.86 10.77
N ASP A 72 10.57 -3.48 11.70
CA ASP A 72 11.77 -2.72 11.36
C ASP A 72 12.70 -3.60 10.51
N LEU A 73 12.94 -3.19 9.27
CA LEU A 73 13.79 -3.93 8.34
C LEU A 73 15.25 -4.01 8.81
N ALA A 74 15.71 -3.04 9.63
CA ALA A 74 17.04 -3.06 10.19
C ALA A 74 17.28 -4.30 11.08
N VAL A 75 16.27 -4.75 11.84
CA VAL A 75 16.39 -5.97 12.67
C VAL A 75 16.47 -7.24 11.83
N LEU A 76 16.06 -7.19 10.56
CA LEU A 76 16.18 -8.27 9.58
C LEU A 76 17.48 -8.20 8.77
N GLY A 77 18.37 -7.25 9.09
CA GLY A 77 19.64 -7.05 8.40
C GLY A 77 19.56 -6.15 7.17
N TYR A 78 18.42 -5.50 6.90
CA TYR A 78 18.25 -4.53 5.82
C TYR A 78 18.36 -3.11 6.38
N GLY A 79 19.61 -2.67 6.60
CA GLY A 79 19.90 -1.41 7.28
C GLY A 79 19.88 -0.16 6.39
N LEU A 80 19.70 -0.31 5.08
CA LEU A 80 19.75 0.79 4.13
C LEU A 80 18.51 0.82 3.24
N THR A 81 17.77 1.92 3.29
CA THR A 81 16.68 2.19 2.35
C THR A 81 17.13 3.18 1.29
N VAL A 82 16.81 2.90 0.04
CA VAL A 82 17.22 3.66 -1.13
C VAL A 82 16.02 3.95 -2.01
N TYR A 83 15.95 5.16 -2.54
CA TYR A 83 14.99 5.57 -3.54
C TYR A 83 15.67 5.70 -4.89
N ALA A 84 15.18 4.96 -5.89
CA ALA A 84 15.68 5.05 -7.25
C ALA A 84 14.60 5.62 -8.16
N ASP A 85 14.83 6.81 -8.70
CA ASP A 85 14.00 7.40 -9.73
C ASP A 85 14.47 6.87 -11.09
N VAL A 86 13.57 6.27 -11.86
CA VAL A 86 13.90 5.50 -13.07
C VAL A 86 13.11 6.03 -14.26
N SER A 87 13.82 6.34 -15.35
CA SER A 87 13.24 6.58 -16.67
C SER A 87 13.50 5.36 -17.56
N ARG A 88 12.45 4.88 -18.20
CA ARG A 88 12.52 3.69 -19.05
C ARG A 88 12.58 4.08 -20.53
N GLU A 89 13.04 3.17 -21.36
CA GLU A 89 12.81 3.30 -22.80
C GLU A 89 11.31 3.21 -23.11
N LEU A 90 10.84 4.05 -24.04
CA LEU A 90 9.45 4.04 -24.50
C LEU A 90 9.15 2.72 -25.23
N GLY A 91 8.05 2.06 -24.86
CA GLY A 91 7.65 0.79 -25.47
C GLY A 91 6.20 0.43 -25.10
N PRO A 92 5.55 -0.48 -25.86
CA PRO A 92 4.10 -0.70 -25.79
C PRO A 92 3.62 -1.26 -24.45
N ASP A 93 4.51 -1.75 -23.58
CA ASP A 93 4.16 -2.46 -22.37
C ASP A 93 4.63 -1.78 -21.08
N HIS A 94 4.05 -0.61 -20.83
CA HIS A 94 4.42 0.19 -19.67
C HIS A 94 4.08 -0.49 -18.35
N ARG A 95 2.94 -1.19 -18.28
CA ARG A 95 2.45 -1.80 -17.04
C ARG A 95 3.17 -3.11 -16.71
N GLU A 96 3.38 -4.00 -17.68
CA GLU A 96 4.07 -5.27 -17.40
C GLU A 96 5.51 -5.03 -16.94
N GLN A 97 6.22 -4.10 -17.56
CA GLN A 97 7.58 -3.75 -17.16
C GLN A 97 7.65 -3.17 -15.73
N SER A 98 6.64 -2.39 -15.29
CA SER A 98 6.58 -1.93 -13.90
C SER A 98 6.32 -3.07 -12.92
N LEU A 99 5.53 -4.08 -13.31
CA LEU A 99 5.29 -5.28 -12.50
C LEU A 99 6.55 -6.15 -12.39
N LYS A 100 7.33 -6.28 -13.47
CA LYS A 100 8.61 -7.02 -13.43
C LYS A 100 9.60 -6.45 -12.41
N LEU A 101 9.61 -5.12 -12.22
CA LEU A 101 10.45 -4.50 -11.19
C LEU A 101 10.04 -4.92 -9.75
N THR A 102 8.80 -5.36 -9.53
CA THR A 102 8.36 -5.91 -8.24
C THR A 102 8.80 -7.35 -8.01
N GLU A 103 9.40 -8.01 -9.02
CA GLU A 103 9.97 -9.36 -8.90
C GLU A 103 11.41 -9.31 -8.34
N ILE A 104 12.00 -8.12 -8.21
CA ILE A 104 13.29 -7.94 -7.53
C ILE A 104 13.03 -7.94 -6.01
N ASP A 105 13.58 -8.91 -5.30
CA ASP A 105 13.32 -9.12 -3.86
C ASP A 105 13.57 -7.88 -2.99
N GLU A 106 14.55 -7.06 -3.35
CA GLU A 106 14.90 -5.84 -2.61
C GLU A 106 13.94 -4.67 -2.87
N VAL A 107 13.08 -4.74 -3.89
CA VAL A 107 12.13 -3.69 -4.23
C VAL A 107 10.87 -3.84 -3.38
N GLU A 108 10.70 -2.94 -2.42
CA GLU A 108 9.50 -2.88 -1.57
C GLU A 108 8.30 -2.30 -2.32
N SER A 109 8.53 -1.31 -3.18
CA SER A 109 7.45 -0.70 -3.97
C SER A 109 7.94 -0.05 -5.24
N VAL A 110 7.07 -0.07 -6.25
CA VAL A 110 7.24 0.62 -7.53
C VAL A 110 6.08 1.60 -7.67
N ILE A 111 6.40 2.90 -7.64
CA ILE A 111 5.43 3.98 -7.71
C ILE A 111 5.52 4.63 -9.09
N LEU A 112 4.40 4.72 -9.80
CA LEU A 112 4.31 5.54 -11.00
C LEU A 112 4.14 7.00 -10.58
N THR A 113 5.04 7.86 -11.05
CA THR A 113 5.07 9.27 -10.65
C THR A 113 4.84 10.18 -11.83
N THR A 114 4.19 11.32 -11.57
CA THR A 114 4.29 12.46 -12.47
C THR A 114 5.59 13.20 -12.15
N GLY A 115 6.40 13.52 -13.16
CA GLY A 115 7.71 14.14 -12.92
C GLY A 115 8.71 13.89 -14.06
N PRO A 116 9.99 14.18 -13.83
CA PRO A 116 11.04 13.96 -14.84
C PRO A 116 11.37 12.47 -15.06
N HIS A 117 10.97 11.61 -14.13
CA HIS A 117 11.13 10.16 -14.18
C HIS A 117 9.77 9.47 -14.11
N ASP A 118 9.68 8.29 -14.75
CA ASP A 118 8.42 7.57 -14.93
C ASP A 118 8.04 6.79 -13.66
N LEU A 119 9.06 6.33 -12.93
CA LEU A 119 8.92 5.48 -11.76
C LEU A 119 9.81 5.97 -10.61
N MET A 120 9.34 5.78 -9.38
CA MET A 120 10.15 5.83 -8.17
C MET A 120 10.08 4.46 -7.50
N LEU A 121 11.24 3.86 -7.23
CA LEU A 121 11.35 2.59 -6.53
C LEU A 121 11.79 2.86 -5.09
N LYS A 122 11.18 2.17 -4.12
CA LYS A 122 11.71 2.05 -2.76
C LYS A 122 12.40 0.69 -2.65
N ILE A 123 13.69 0.69 -2.35
CA ILE A 123 14.56 -0.48 -2.34
C ILE A 123 15.18 -0.59 -0.94
N ASN A 124 15.14 -1.78 -0.33
CA ASN A 124 15.81 -2.04 0.93
C ASN A 124 16.96 -3.01 0.72
N VAL A 125 18.13 -2.62 1.19
CA VAL A 125 19.37 -3.39 1.05
C VAL A 125 20.10 -3.49 2.38
N LYS A 126 21.09 -4.38 2.45
CA LYS A 126 21.79 -4.71 3.68
C LYS A 126 22.82 -3.64 4.01
N ASP A 127 23.59 -3.29 2.98
CA ASP A 127 24.69 -2.35 3.02
C ASP A 127 24.94 -1.78 1.61
N ARG A 128 26.04 -1.02 1.48
CA ARG A 128 26.45 -0.40 0.21
C ARG A 128 26.86 -1.43 -0.85
N ASP A 129 27.44 -2.55 -0.47
CA ASP A 129 27.90 -3.55 -1.45
C ASP A 129 26.70 -4.27 -2.05
N HIS A 130 25.73 -4.66 -1.21
CA HIS A 130 24.44 -5.18 -1.66
C HIS A 130 23.69 -4.18 -2.54
N LEU A 131 23.77 -2.87 -2.24
CA LEU A 131 23.19 -1.85 -3.12
C LEU A 131 23.76 -1.88 -4.53
N ASN A 132 25.10 -1.98 -4.68
CA ASN A 132 25.71 -2.00 -6.00
C ASN A 132 25.26 -3.23 -6.79
N GLU A 133 25.22 -4.40 -6.17
CA GLU A 133 24.71 -5.64 -6.78
C GLU A 133 23.28 -5.45 -7.30
N VAL A 134 22.38 -4.94 -6.45
CA VAL A 134 20.97 -4.72 -6.81
C VAL A 134 20.84 -3.72 -7.96
N LEU A 135 21.59 -2.61 -7.93
CA LEU A 135 21.49 -1.59 -8.97
C LEU A 135 22.01 -2.06 -10.33
N PHE A 136 23.19 -2.68 -10.37
CA PHE A 136 23.80 -3.07 -11.64
C PHE A 136 23.25 -4.38 -12.17
N GLU A 137 23.24 -5.43 -11.35
CA GLU A 137 22.92 -6.78 -11.82
C GLU A 137 21.41 -6.99 -11.95
N LYS A 138 20.63 -6.57 -10.95
CA LYS A 138 19.18 -6.83 -10.92
C LYS A 138 18.38 -5.75 -11.66
N LEU A 139 18.69 -4.49 -11.40
CA LEU A 139 17.90 -3.37 -11.90
C LEU A 139 18.29 -2.97 -13.33
N ILE A 140 19.57 -2.65 -13.58
CA ILE A 140 20.05 -2.18 -14.90
C ILE A 140 20.14 -3.33 -15.92
N GLU A 141 20.75 -4.46 -15.54
CA GLU A 141 20.96 -5.59 -16.45
C GLU A 141 19.78 -6.57 -16.49
N GLY A 142 19.15 -6.82 -15.34
CA GLY A 142 18.27 -7.97 -15.16
C GLY A 142 16.82 -7.84 -15.65
N THR A 143 16.22 -6.64 -15.66
CA THR A 143 14.75 -6.56 -15.67
C THR A 143 14.15 -5.74 -16.80
N VAL A 144 14.48 -4.44 -16.87
CA VAL A 144 13.87 -3.49 -17.80
C VAL A 144 14.97 -2.65 -18.42
N ARG A 145 14.79 -2.23 -19.69
CA ARG A 145 15.69 -1.26 -20.31
C ARG A 145 15.53 0.11 -19.65
N ILE A 146 16.43 0.39 -18.72
CA ILE A 146 16.52 1.66 -18.01
C ILE A 146 17.38 2.61 -18.84
N ARG A 147 16.80 3.75 -19.21
CA ARG A 147 17.51 4.81 -19.92
C ARG A 147 18.32 5.67 -18.96
N GLN A 148 17.76 5.94 -17.78
CA GLN A 148 18.36 6.80 -16.78
C GLN A 148 17.86 6.40 -15.39
N SER A 149 18.74 6.43 -14.41
CA SER A 149 18.39 6.31 -13.00
C SER A 149 19.04 7.41 -12.17
N ASN A 150 18.36 7.84 -11.11
CA ASN A 150 18.89 8.69 -10.06
C ASN A 150 18.65 8.02 -8.72
N THR A 151 19.70 7.81 -7.93
CA THR A 151 19.66 7.01 -6.70
C THR A 151 19.91 7.88 -5.48
N ARG A 152 19.03 7.80 -4.48
CA ARG A 152 19.05 8.59 -3.25
C ARG A 152 19.01 7.66 -2.04
N VAL A 153 20.00 7.75 -1.17
CA VAL A 153 20.03 6.99 0.08
C VAL A 153 19.19 7.71 1.13
N SER A 154 18.28 6.98 1.79
CA SER A 154 17.51 7.51 2.91
C SER A 154 18.39 7.65 4.15
N LEU A 155 18.35 8.82 4.78
CA LEU A 155 19.03 9.05 6.07
C LEU A 155 18.09 8.82 7.25
N ALA A 156 16.81 9.14 7.08
CA ALA A 156 15.76 8.95 8.06
C ALA A 156 14.41 8.96 7.35
N GLU A 157 13.49 8.10 7.78
CA GLU A 157 12.09 8.09 7.36
C GLU A 157 11.23 8.39 8.59
N PHE A 158 10.40 9.44 8.49
CA PHE A 158 9.44 9.79 9.53
C PHE A 158 8.05 9.49 9.00
N SER A 159 7.40 8.47 9.55
CA SER A 159 6.03 8.13 9.21
C SER A 159 5.08 8.70 10.28
N ASN A 160 3.91 9.17 9.83
CA ASN A 160 2.84 9.54 10.75
C ASN A 160 1.97 8.30 11.00
N SER A 161 2.27 7.57 12.08
CA SER A 161 1.65 6.26 12.36
C SER A 161 0.13 6.32 12.51
N ASP A 162 -0.40 7.44 13.01
CA ASP A 162 -1.84 7.66 13.24
C ASP A 162 -2.56 8.33 12.05
N PHE A 163 -1.89 8.53 10.92
CA PHE A 163 -2.44 9.27 9.78
C PHE A 163 -3.79 8.72 9.30
N ARG A 164 -3.91 7.39 9.24
CA ARG A 164 -5.15 6.72 8.80
C ARG A 164 -6.28 6.92 9.81
N GLU A 165 -5.98 6.79 11.10
CA GLU A 165 -6.95 7.01 12.18
C GLU A 165 -7.49 8.43 12.16
N LYS A 166 -6.62 9.44 12.02
CA LYS A 166 -7.02 10.85 11.89
C LYS A 166 -7.89 11.15 10.67
N ILE A 167 -7.77 10.37 9.60
CA ILE A 167 -8.68 10.48 8.45
C ILE A 167 -10.02 9.83 8.77
N LEU A 168 -10.01 8.65 9.39
CA LEU A 168 -11.23 7.95 9.78
C LEU A 168 -12.05 8.76 10.77
N ASP A 169 -11.42 9.40 11.76
CA ASP A 169 -12.10 10.25 12.74
C ASP A 169 -12.86 11.39 12.06
N ARG A 170 -12.20 12.11 11.15
CA ARG A 170 -12.83 13.18 10.36
C ARG A 170 -13.98 12.67 9.49
N LEU A 171 -13.82 11.48 8.88
CA LEU A 171 -14.89 10.90 8.06
C LEU A 171 -16.09 10.44 8.90
N ILE A 172 -15.86 9.95 10.11
CA ILE A 172 -16.93 9.55 11.05
C ILE A 172 -17.66 10.80 11.56
N GLU A 173 -16.93 11.87 11.88
CA GLU A 173 -17.51 13.17 12.26
C GLU A 173 -18.41 13.74 11.15
N ASP A 174 -17.91 13.79 9.91
CA ASP A 174 -18.66 14.26 8.73
C ASP A 174 -19.97 13.49 8.49
N LEU A 175 -20.02 12.19 8.84
CA LEU A 175 -21.22 11.37 8.70
C LEU A 175 -22.26 11.67 9.78
N ASN A 176 -21.83 11.99 11.01
CA ASN A 176 -22.76 12.35 12.09
C ASN A 176 -23.47 13.69 11.78
N GLU A 177 -22.75 14.66 11.24
CA GLU A 177 -23.33 15.97 10.88
C GLU A 177 -24.36 15.87 9.73
N CYS A 178 -24.27 14.84 8.88
CA CYS A 178 -25.22 14.62 7.79
C CYS A 178 -26.49 13.84 8.20
N ASP A 179 -26.46 13.10 9.31
CA ASP A 179 -27.62 12.35 9.82
C ASP A 179 -28.53 13.24 10.71
N ASP A 180 -28.03 14.40 11.14
CA ASP A 180 -28.73 15.38 11.99
C ASP A 180 -29.45 16.51 11.20
N GLU A 181 -29.35 16.55 9.86
CA GLU A 181 -30.05 17.47 8.92
C GLU A 181 -31.26 16.83 8.22
#